data_AF-A0A3P8ZLI1-F1
#
_entry.id   AF-A0A3P8ZLI1-F1
#
_cell.length_a   1.000
_cell.length_b   1.000
_cell.length_c   1.000
_cell.angle_alpha   90.00
_cell.angle_beta   90.00
_cell.angle_gamma   90.00
#
_symmetry.space_group_name_H-M   'P 1'
#
loop_
_entity.id
_entity.type
_entity.pdbx_description
1 polymer ?
#
loop_
_entity_poly.entity_id
_entity_poly.type
_entity_poly.pdbx_seq_one_letter_code
_entity_poly.pdbx_strand_id
1 'polypeptide(L)'
;MECDILDTLEQVGYDGPLQNEETLVKACENGLSSPDYVNLCIWLVTRLKPLCDLEESITSGVGDTDGLQFEMSGLLKELQCPYQGLVSGILQEGLKTKKEYLQLACMYLSSLTSKPCCL
;
A
#
# COMPACT_ATOMS: atom_id res chain seq x y z
N MET A 1 -11.41 -6.38 8.56
CA MET A 1 -10.52 -6.00 7.44
C MET A 1 -9.61 -4.85 7.89
N GLU A 2 -10.15 -3.77 8.44
CA GLU A 2 -9.36 -2.71 9.08
C GLU A 2 -8.61 -3.21 10.33
N CYS A 3 -9.29 -3.93 11.23
CA CYS A 3 -8.62 -4.52 12.41
C CYS A 3 -7.47 -5.45 12.00
N ASP A 4 -7.68 -6.32 11.00
CA ASP A 4 -6.63 -7.23 10.51
C ASP A 4 -5.40 -6.47 9.97
N ILE A 5 -5.63 -5.34 9.30
CA ILE A 5 -4.56 -4.44 8.84
C ILE A 5 -3.80 -3.87 10.03
N LEU A 6 -4.50 -3.36 11.05
CA LEU A 6 -3.91 -2.77 12.25
C LEU A 6 -3.13 -3.79 13.07
N ASP A 7 -3.68 -4.99 13.30
CA ASP A 7 -3.01 -6.10 13.96
C ASP A 7 -1.73 -6.48 13.22
N THR A 8 -1.77 -6.50 11.89
CA THR A 8 -0.59 -6.79 11.07
C THR A 8 0.44 -5.68 11.15
N LEU A 9 0.01 -4.41 11.13
CA LEU A 9 0.89 -3.24 11.29
C LEU A 9 1.61 -3.27 12.63
N GLU A 10 0.91 -3.59 13.72
CA GLU A 10 1.50 -3.78 15.04
C GLU A 10 2.52 -4.93 15.01
N GLN A 11 2.17 -6.06 14.39
CA GLN A 11 3.05 -7.22 14.27
C GLN A 11 4.35 -6.92 13.51
N VAL A 12 4.30 -6.10 12.45
CA VAL A 12 5.50 -5.68 11.70
C VAL A 12 6.26 -4.52 12.35
N GLY A 13 5.75 -4.01 13.48
CA GLY A 13 6.35 -2.92 14.25
C GLY A 13 6.21 -1.55 13.57
N TYR A 14 5.05 -1.29 12.98
CA TYR A 14 4.72 0.04 12.45
C TYR A 14 4.40 1.01 13.59
N ASP A 15 5.17 2.09 13.70
CA ASP A 15 5.01 3.14 14.72
C ASP A 15 4.45 4.46 14.13
N GLY A 16 3.83 4.42 12.95
CA GLY A 16 3.32 5.61 12.29
C GLY A 16 1.93 6.06 12.79
N PRO A 17 1.34 7.10 12.19
CA PRO A 17 0.08 7.68 12.65
C PRO A 17 -1.16 6.79 12.40
N LEU A 18 -1.06 5.79 11.52
CA LEU A 18 -2.16 4.90 11.12
C LEU A 18 -2.26 3.65 12.01
N GLN A 19 -2.30 3.85 13.33
CA GLN A 19 -2.40 2.77 14.33
C GLN A 19 -3.82 2.52 14.83
N ASN A 20 -4.79 3.33 14.43
CA ASN A 20 -6.20 3.17 14.82
C ASN A 20 -7.12 3.11 13.61
N GLU A 21 -8.28 2.48 13.76
CA GLU A 21 -9.27 2.32 12.69
C GLU A 21 -9.69 3.68 12.11
N GLU A 22 -9.99 4.66 12.97
CA GLU A 22 -10.41 5.98 12.53
C GLU A 22 -9.35 6.67 11.67
N THR A 23 -8.09 6.62 12.09
CA THR A 23 -6.97 7.23 11.35
C THR A 23 -6.72 6.52 10.03
N LEU A 24 -6.77 5.20 10.01
CA LEU A 24 -6.59 4.39 8.82
C LEU A 24 -7.71 4.65 7.80
N VAL A 25 -8.97 4.63 8.25
CA VAL A 25 -10.13 4.88 7.40
C VAL A 25 -10.06 6.29 6.81
N LYS A 26 -9.78 7.32 7.63
CA LYS A 26 -9.62 8.70 7.14
C LYS A 26 -8.50 8.80 6.11
N ALA A 27 -7.37 8.15 6.32
CA ALA A 27 -6.26 8.17 5.37
C ALA A 27 -6.64 7.47 4.06
N CYS A 28 -7.32 6.31 4.12
CA CYS A 28 -7.82 5.60 2.94
C CYS A 28 -8.95 6.34 2.20
N GLU A 29 -9.78 7.11 2.90
CA GLU A 29 -10.81 7.97 2.27
C GLU A 29 -10.17 9.09 1.45
N ASN A 30 -9.04 9.62 1.90
CA ASN A 30 -8.26 10.64 1.20
C ASN A 30 -7.25 10.02 0.19
N GLY A 31 -6.96 8.73 0.28
CA GLY A 31 -6.13 7.98 -0.65
C GLY A 31 -4.73 8.57 -0.83
N LEU A 32 -4.28 8.72 -2.09
CA LEU A 32 -2.98 9.32 -2.43
C LEU A 32 -2.87 10.81 -2.09
N SER A 33 -3.97 11.48 -1.75
CA SER A 33 -3.94 12.86 -1.26
C SER A 33 -3.65 12.94 0.24
N SER A 34 -3.69 11.82 0.97
CA SER A 34 -3.32 11.76 2.39
C SER A 34 -1.81 11.52 2.54
N PRO A 35 -1.09 12.43 3.22
CA PRO A 35 0.32 12.20 3.55
C PRO A 35 0.51 10.96 4.43
N ASP A 36 -0.42 10.69 5.34
CA ASP A 36 -0.33 9.52 6.22
C ASP A 36 -0.42 8.22 5.43
N TYR A 37 -1.35 8.15 4.45
CA TYR A 37 -1.50 6.98 3.60
C TYR A 37 -0.29 6.75 2.70
N VAL A 38 0.20 7.81 2.04
CA VAL A 38 1.39 7.73 1.19
C VAL A 38 2.63 7.30 2.00
N ASN A 39 2.83 7.85 3.19
CA ASN A 39 3.92 7.44 4.07
C ASN A 39 3.82 5.98 4.51
N LEU A 40 2.61 5.49 4.80
CA LEU A 40 2.39 4.08 5.09
C LEU A 40 2.80 3.20 3.90
N CYS A 41 2.37 3.55 2.68
CA CYS A 41 2.77 2.80 1.49
C CYS A 41 4.29 2.83 1.28
N ILE A 42 4.95 3.98 1.40
CA ILE A 42 6.42 4.11 1.31
C ILE A 42 7.10 3.18 2.32
N TRP A 43 6.62 3.18 3.56
CA TRP A 43 7.18 2.36 4.63
C TRP A 43 7.01 0.86 4.35
N LEU A 44 5.83 0.43 3.89
CA LEU A 44 5.56 -0.95 3.52
C LEU A 44 6.45 -1.40 2.37
N VAL A 45 6.55 -0.59 1.32
CA VAL A 45 7.39 -0.86 0.14
C VAL A 45 8.86 -0.93 0.51
N THR A 46 9.35 -0.04 1.38
CA THR A 46 10.75 -0.05 1.84
C THR A 46 11.11 -1.38 2.52
N ARG A 47 10.14 -1.99 3.23
CA ARG A 47 10.31 -3.31 3.83
C ARG A 47 10.12 -4.45 2.84
N LEU A 48 9.20 -4.32 1.89
CA LEU A 48 8.97 -5.31 0.83
C LEU A 48 10.13 -5.38 -0.14
N LYS A 49 10.81 -4.26 -0.41
CA LYS A 49 11.88 -4.15 -1.38
C LYS A 49 12.96 -5.23 -1.22
N PRO A 50 13.60 -5.41 -0.05
CA PRO A 50 14.56 -6.48 0.17
C PRO A 50 13.93 -7.89 0.32
N LEU A 51 12.61 -8.00 0.51
CA LEU A 51 11.93 -9.29 0.70
C LEU A 51 11.45 -9.91 -0.61
N CYS A 52 11.07 -9.08 -1.58
CA CYS A 52 10.55 -9.48 -2.88
C CYS A 52 11.46 -9.07 -4.05
N ASP A 53 12.69 -8.61 -3.77
CA ASP A 53 13.64 -8.09 -4.77
C ASP A 53 12.99 -7.04 -5.71
N LEU A 54 12.19 -6.13 -5.14
CA LEU A 54 11.51 -5.10 -5.94
C LEU A 54 12.52 -4.07 -6.44
N GLU A 55 12.45 -3.72 -7.72
CA GLU A 55 13.21 -2.60 -8.27
C GLU A 55 12.51 -1.27 -7.98
N GLU A 56 11.18 -1.23 -8.11
CA GLU A 56 10.35 -0.04 -7.89
C GLU A 56 10.35 0.41 -6.43
N SER A 57 10.11 1.70 -6.23
CA SER A 57 9.92 2.31 -4.92
C SER A 57 9.04 3.54 -5.06
N ILE A 58 8.42 3.95 -3.96
CA ILE A 58 7.67 5.20 -3.95
C ILE A 58 8.63 6.34 -3.63
N THR A 59 8.94 7.16 -4.62
CA THR A 59 9.77 8.36 -4.50
C THR A 59 8.96 9.65 -4.67
N SER A 60 7.77 9.53 -5.26
CA SER A 60 6.84 10.63 -5.48
C SER A 60 6.17 11.07 -4.16
N GLY A 61 6.10 12.38 -3.95
CA GLY A 61 5.51 12.99 -2.76
C GLY A 61 4.02 13.28 -2.89
N VAL A 62 3.42 13.69 -1.78
CA VAL A 62 2.01 14.10 -1.68
C VAL A 62 1.80 15.37 -2.49
N GLY A 63 1.34 15.21 -3.73
CA GLY A 63 1.25 16.28 -4.73
C GLY A 63 1.56 15.82 -6.15
N ASP A 64 2.33 14.74 -6.29
CA ASP A 64 2.58 14.07 -7.57
C ASP A 64 1.78 12.77 -7.65
N THR A 65 0.46 12.92 -7.79
CA THR A 65 -0.48 11.79 -7.79
C THR A 65 -0.23 10.87 -8.98
N ASP A 66 0.08 11.41 -10.16
CA ASP A 66 0.41 10.63 -11.36
C ASP A 66 1.68 9.79 -11.16
N GLY A 67 2.74 10.36 -10.59
CA GLY A 67 3.97 9.63 -10.25
C GLY A 67 3.71 8.54 -9.21
N LEU A 68 2.98 8.87 -8.13
CA LEU A 68 2.56 7.90 -7.11
C LEU A 68 1.79 6.72 -7.71
N GLN A 69 0.84 7.00 -8.61
CA GLN A 69 0.06 5.97 -9.30
C GLN A 69 0.94 5.07 -10.15
N PHE A 70 1.89 5.65 -10.89
CA PHE A 70 2.80 4.91 -11.75
C PHE A 70 3.70 3.97 -10.92
N GLU A 71 4.38 4.50 -9.90
CA GLU A 71 5.27 3.74 -9.01
C GLU A 71 4.50 2.64 -8.27
N MET A 72 3.31 2.94 -7.74
CA MET A 72 2.47 1.92 -7.10
C MET A 72 2.05 0.83 -8.07
N SER A 73 1.80 1.17 -9.33
CA SER A 73 1.41 0.19 -10.34
C SER A 73 2.54 -0.77 -10.71
N GLY A 74 3.79 -0.30 -10.80
CA GLY A 74 4.91 -1.19 -11.06
C GLY A 74 5.24 -2.04 -9.84
N LEU A 75 5.17 -1.48 -8.63
CA LEU A 75 5.26 -2.26 -7.39
C LEU A 75 4.26 -3.42 -7.35
N LEU A 76 3.00 -3.16 -7.70
CA LEU A 76 1.98 -4.21 -7.73
C LEU A 76 2.22 -5.24 -8.84
N LYS A 77 2.82 -4.84 -9.96
CA LYS A 77 3.22 -5.77 -11.03
C LYS A 77 4.37 -6.67 -10.59
N GLU A 78 5.38 -6.11 -9.94
CA GLU A 78 6.52 -6.85 -9.40
C GLU A 78 6.11 -7.81 -8.28
N LEU A 79 5.21 -7.37 -7.39
CA LEU A 79 4.59 -8.22 -6.38
C LEU A 79 3.62 -9.27 -6.97
N GLN A 80 3.50 -9.35 -8.29
CA GLN A 80 2.59 -10.22 -9.03
C GLN A 80 1.17 -10.20 -8.48
N CYS A 81 0.65 -8.99 -8.23
CA CYS A 81 -0.63 -8.80 -7.57
C CYS A 81 -1.76 -9.56 -8.29
N PRO A 82 -2.46 -10.48 -7.61
CA PRO A 82 -3.55 -11.26 -8.22
C PRO A 82 -4.77 -10.39 -8.53
N TYR A 83 -4.87 -9.20 -7.91
CA TYR A 83 -5.92 -8.24 -8.13
C TYR A 83 -5.57 -7.32 -9.31
N GLN A 84 -5.74 -7.84 -10.53
CA GLN A 84 -5.54 -7.07 -11.76
C GLN A 84 -6.40 -5.79 -11.80
N GLY A 85 -7.58 -5.80 -11.18
CA GLY A 85 -8.42 -4.62 -11.04
C GLY A 85 -7.80 -3.52 -10.17
N LEU A 86 -6.97 -3.86 -9.19
CA LEU A 86 -6.26 -2.91 -8.34
C LEU A 86 -5.11 -2.24 -9.12
N VAL A 87 -4.36 -3.04 -9.89
CA VAL A 87 -3.26 -2.56 -10.76
C VAL A 87 -3.78 -1.63 -11.84
N SER A 88 -4.87 -2.01 -12.51
CA SER A 88 -5.48 -1.19 -13.56
C SER A 88 -6.18 0.04 -12.96
N GLY A 89 -6.85 -0.12 -11.81
CA GLY A 89 -7.57 0.96 -11.14
C GLY A 89 -6.64 2.09 -10.69
N ILE A 90 -5.48 1.75 -10.12
CA ILE A 90 -4.51 2.75 -9.68
C ILE A 90 -3.94 3.56 -10.84
N LEU A 91 -3.73 2.93 -12.01
CA LEU A 91 -3.17 3.55 -13.22
C LEU A 91 -4.14 4.45 -14.00
N GLN A 92 -5.44 4.18 -13.92
CA GLN A 92 -6.40 4.89 -14.76
C GLN A 92 -6.85 6.21 -14.14
N GLU A 93 -7.34 6.16 -12.90
CA GLU A 93 -7.93 7.32 -12.23
C GLU A 93 -7.60 7.34 -10.73
N GLY A 94 -6.67 6.48 -10.29
CA GLY A 94 -6.49 6.15 -8.89
C GLY A 94 -7.61 5.28 -8.34
N LEU A 95 -7.41 4.74 -7.15
CA LEU A 95 -8.45 3.99 -6.46
C LEU A 95 -9.57 4.96 -6.05
N LYS A 96 -10.81 4.65 -6.40
CA LYS A 96 -11.95 5.58 -6.22
C LYS A 96 -12.65 5.40 -4.89
N THR A 97 -12.44 4.27 -4.23
CA THR A 97 -13.10 3.93 -2.98
C THR A 97 -12.10 3.62 -1.88
N LYS A 98 -12.46 3.99 -0.64
CA LYS A 98 -11.68 3.63 0.56
C LYS A 98 -11.39 2.13 0.65
N LYS A 99 -12.31 1.31 0.16
CA LYS A 99 -12.18 -0.16 0.17
C LYS A 99 -11.02 -0.62 -0.69
N GLU A 100 -10.81 -0.02 -1.86
CA GLU A 100 -9.69 -0.33 -2.73
C GLU A 100 -8.36 0.07 -2.08
N TYR A 101 -8.29 1.24 -1.43
CA TYR A 101 -7.10 1.64 -0.66
C TYR A 101 -6.83 0.70 0.52
N LEU A 102 -7.86 0.30 1.26
CA LEU A 102 -7.72 -0.72 2.31
C LEU A 102 -7.23 -2.06 1.74
N GLN A 103 -7.74 -2.48 0.58
CA GLN A 103 -7.27 -3.68 -0.11
C GLN A 103 -5.80 -3.57 -0.53
N LEU A 104 -5.37 -2.39 -1.00
CA LEU A 104 -3.97 -2.13 -1.36
C LEU A 104 -3.05 -2.26 -0.14
N ALA A 105 -3.38 -1.57 0.96
CA ALA A 105 -2.60 -1.66 2.20
C ALA A 105 -2.55 -3.09 2.73
N CYS A 106 -3.70 -3.79 2.73
CA CYS A 106 -3.80 -5.18 3.13
C CYS A 106 -2.95 -6.10 2.25
N MET A 107 -2.89 -5.85 0.94
CA MET A 107 -2.08 -6.63 0.01
C MET A 107 -0.59 -6.47 0.31
N TYR A 108 -0.09 -5.24 0.49
CA TYR A 108 1.30 -5.01 0.88
C TYR A 108 1.67 -5.67 2.21
N LEU A 109 0.78 -5.57 3.21
CA LEU A 109 0.97 -6.22 4.50
C LEU A 109 0.98 -7.74 4.38
N SER A 110 0.06 -8.30 3.58
CA SER A 110 0.03 -9.74 3.30
C SER A 110 1.32 -10.18 2.63
N SER A 111 1.87 -9.42 1.69
CA SER A 111 3.17 -9.71 1.07
C SER A 111 4.35 -9.60 2.04
N LEU A 112 4.23 -8.83 3.14
CA LEU A 112 5.26 -8.72 4.18
C LEU A 112 5.21 -9.89 5.18
N THR A 113 4.01 -10.29 5.62
CA THR A 113 3.84 -11.28 6.70
C THR A 113 3.64 -12.68 6.18
N SER A 114 2.96 -12.84 5.06
CA SER A 114 2.99 -14.07 4.29
C SER A 114 4.39 -14.15 3.68
N LYS A 115 5.25 -15.00 4.26
CA LYS A 115 6.57 -15.35 3.71
C LYS A 115 6.51 -15.37 2.18
N PRO A 116 7.54 -14.85 1.47
CA PRO A 116 7.51 -14.69 0.02
C PRO A 116 6.97 -15.98 -0.57
N CYS A 117 5.85 -15.89 -1.27
CA CYS A 117 5.27 -16.99 -2.01
C CYS A 117 6.25 -17.37 -3.14
N CYS A 118 7.32 -18.08 -2.78
CA CYS A 118 7.95 -19.04 -3.65
C CYS A 118 7.03 -20.26 -3.70
N LEU A 119 6.12 -20.28 -4.68
CA LEU A 119 5.62 -21.52 -5.27
C LEU A 119 6.15 -21.62 -6.69
#